data_AF-A0A9E1MBL4-F1
#
_entry.id   AF-A0A9E1MBL4-F1
#
_cell.length_a   1.000
_cell.length_b   1.000
_cell.length_c   1.000
_cell.angle_alpha   90.00
_cell.angle_beta   90.00
_cell.angle_gamma   90.00
#
_symmetry.space_group_name_H-M   'P 1'
#
loop_
_entity.id
_entity.type
_entity.pdbx_description
1 polymer ?
#
loop_
_entity_poly.entity_id
_entity_poly.type
_entity_poly.pdbx_seq_one_letter_code
_entity_poly.pdbx_strand_id
1 'polypeptide(L)'
;MNETTLKIFNRTLHIKKQWKITFLATWIGGMLAHAYRFFNFLPSWDSMYNFAGTGATYSSGRCFLEFFSKISSKYDMPWVNGALSLLYISLASILLVELFELQESSSCVLLALLIVSFPTATASFAFMFTADGYMMAFLMAVLGIYLTWKYQYGIFSGIICIGLSIGTYQAYISVMLCVLLVMFARDLLIKQKDFKSFCCSNWK
;
A
#
# COMPACT_ATOMS: atom_id res chain seq x y z
N MET A 1 5.94 20.00 -22.01
CA MET A 1 5.50 18.67 -21.56
C MET A 1 4.62 18.90 -20.34
N ASN A 2 3.30 18.70 -20.44
CA ASN A 2 2.32 19.27 -19.51
C ASN A 2 2.45 18.68 -18.08
N GLU A 3 3.11 19.42 -17.19
CA GLU A 3 3.01 19.19 -15.76
C GLU A 3 1.55 19.37 -15.35
N THR A 4 1.00 18.36 -14.67
CA THR A 4 -0.39 18.39 -14.24
C THR A 4 -0.42 18.76 -12.78
N THR A 5 -0.85 19.98 -12.51
CA THR A 5 -0.96 20.50 -11.15
C THR A 5 -2.32 20.17 -10.58
N LEU A 6 -2.36 19.57 -9.40
CA LEU A 6 -3.59 19.32 -8.66
C LEU A 6 -3.63 20.28 -7.47
N LYS A 7 -4.66 21.12 -7.41
CA LYS A 7 -4.87 22.05 -6.29
C LYS A 7 -5.68 21.35 -5.22
N ILE A 8 -5.11 21.20 -4.03
CA ILE A 8 -5.82 20.73 -2.83
C ILE A 8 -5.78 21.86 -1.81
N PHE A 9 -6.94 22.43 -1.49
CA PHE A 9 -7.06 23.66 -0.69
C PHE A 9 -6.15 24.77 -1.25
N ASN A 10 -5.19 25.24 -0.44
CA ASN A 10 -4.24 26.30 -0.81
C ASN A 10 -2.88 25.76 -1.31
N ARG A 11 -2.72 24.44 -1.50
CA ARG A 11 -1.47 23.84 -1.98
C ARG A 11 -1.60 23.29 -3.40
N THR A 12 -0.62 23.61 -4.23
CA THR A 12 -0.44 23.04 -5.57
C THR A 12 0.47 21.82 -5.48
N LEU A 13 -0.07 20.64 -5.76
CA LEU A 13 0.69 19.41 -5.90
C LEU A 13 1.06 19.20 -7.37
N HIS A 14 2.36 19.05 -7.65
CA HIS A 14 2.84 18.72 -8.97
C HIS A 14 2.81 17.20 -9.15
N ILE A 15 1.94 16.70 -10.03
CA ILE A 15 1.84 15.27 -10.29
C ILE A 15 2.93 14.88 -11.29
N LYS A 16 3.88 14.07 -10.82
CA LYS A 16 4.93 13.50 -11.66
C LYS A 16 4.36 12.54 -12.70
N LYS A 17 4.99 12.44 -13.86
CA LYS A 17 4.63 11.48 -14.92
C LYS A 17 4.65 10.04 -14.38
N GLN A 18 5.64 9.71 -13.55
CA GLN A 18 5.81 8.40 -12.92
C GLN A 18 4.59 8.03 -12.06
N TRP A 19 3.99 8.98 -11.34
CA TRP A 19 2.84 8.71 -10.48
C TRP A 19 1.61 8.30 -11.29
N LYS A 20 1.36 9.02 -12.39
CA LYS A 20 0.26 8.70 -13.30
C LYS A 20 0.42 7.32 -13.93
N ILE A 21 1.63 7.03 -14.41
CA ILE A 21 1.94 5.75 -15.04
C ILE A 21 1.77 4.61 -14.03
N THR A 22 2.31 4.76 -12.83
CA THR A 22 2.20 3.76 -11.75
C THR A 22 0.74 3.54 -11.35
N PHE A 23 -0.03 4.62 -11.20
CA PHE A 23 -1.45 4.56 -10.89
C PHE A 23 -2.22 3.79 -11.98
N LEU A 24 -2.09 4.20 -13.24
CA LEU A 24 -2.79 3.57 -14.35
C LEU A 24 -2.35 2.12 -14.55
N ALA A 25 -1.05 1.82 -14.44
CA ALA A 25 -0.54 0.46 -14.54
C ALA A 25 -1.09 -0.45 -13.42
N THR A 26 -1.20 0.07 -12.19
CA THR A 26 -1.80 -0.68 -11.07
C THR A 26 -3.28 -0.98 -11.35
N TRP A 27 -4.04 0.01 -11.81
CA TRP A 27 -5.46 -0.16 -12.09
C TRP A 27 -5.70 -1.10 -13.26
N ILE A 28 -5.04 -0.88 -14.39
CA ILE A 28 -5.18 -1.73 -15.58
C ILE A 28 -4.69 -3.14 -15.27
N GLY A 29 -3.49 -3.28 -14.70
CA GLY A 29 -2.92 -4.59 -14.35
C GLY A 29 -3.73 -5.32 -13.29
N GLY A 30 -4.22 -4.61 -12.28
CA GLY A 30 -5.08 -5.18 -11.24
C GLY A 30 -6.43 -5.63 -11.77
N MET A 31 -7.05 -4.84 -12.65
CA MET A 31 -8.27 -5.25 -13.35
C MET A 31 -8.02 -6.46 -14.25
N LEU A 32 -6.92 -6.50 -15.01
CA LEU A 32 -6.59 -7.67 -15.84
C LEU A 32 -6.36 -8.93 -14.99
N ALA A 33 -5.71 -8.81 -13.83
CA ALA A 33 -5.43 -9.93 -12.95
C ALA A 33 -6.67 -10.41 -12.18
N HIS A 34 -7.54 -9.50 -11.74
CA HIS A 34 -8.56 -9.79 -10.72
C HIS A 34 -10.00 -9.48 -11.13
N ALA A 35 -10.25 -9.00 -12.35
CA ALA A 35 -11.59 -8.63 -12.84
C ALA A 35 -12.62 -9.74 -12.59
N TYR A 36 -12.25 -11.00 -12.84
CA TYR A 36 -13.17 -12.11 -12.60
C TYR A 36 -13.64 -12.15 -11.14
N ARG A 37 -12.74 -12.00 -10.17
CA ARG A 37 -13.08 -11.98 -8.74
C ARG A 37 -13.83 -10.71 -8.34
N PHE A 38 -13.57 -9.57 -8.99
CA PHE A 38 -14.21 -8.29 -8.66
C PHE A 38 -15.63 -8.20 -9.19
N PHE A 39 -15.91 -8.81 -10.33
CA PHE A 39 -17.24 -8.83 -10.95
C PHE A 39 -18.09 -10.03 -10.55
N ASN A 40 -17.50 -11.07 -9.94
CA ASN A 40 -18.23 -12.25 -9.49
C ASN A 40 -18.16 -12.42 -7.98
N PHE A 41 -19.31 -12.68 -7.38
CA PHE A 41 -19.39 -13.07 -5.97
C PHE A 41 -18.96 -14.52 -5.81
N LEU A 42 -17.73 -14.71 -5.33
CA LEU A 42 -17.08 -16.01 -5.12
C LEU A 42 -16.74 -16.14 -3.61
N PRO A 43 -17.73 -16.39 -2.74
CA PRO A 43 -17.51 -16.38 -1.30
C PRO A 43 -16.58 -17.52 -0.90
N SER A 44 -15.58 -17.19 -0.08
CA SER A 44 -14.81 -18.21 0.64
C SER A 44 -15.60 -18.69 1.86
N TRP A 45 -15.16 -19.79 2.47
CA TRP A 45 -15.70 -20.28 3.75
C TRP A 45 -15.79 -19.18 4.81
N ASP A 46 -14.73 -18.36 4.90
CA ASP A 46 -14.65 -17.25 5.84
C ASP A 46 -15.56 -16.08 5.44
N SER A 47 -15.78 -15.88 4.13
CA SER A 47 -16.74 -14.88 3.63
C SER A 47 -18.18 -15.25 4.00
N MET A 48 -18.51 -16.55 3.98
CA MET A 48 -19.83 -17.01 4.42
C MET A 48 -20.03 -16.86 5.93
N TYR A 49 -18.99 -17.10 6.73
CA TYR A 49 -19.03 -16.88 8.17
C TYR A 49 -19.11 -15.39 8.53
N ASN A 50 -18.37 -14.54 7.80
CA ASN A 50 -18.30 -13.09 8.02
C ASN A 50 -19.21 -12.31 7.06
N PHE A 51 -20.36 -12.85 6.66
CA PHE A 51 -21.20 -12.21 5.64
C PHE A 51 -21.59 -10.76 5.98
N ALA A 52 -21.77 -10.44 7.27
CA ALA A 52 -22.03 -9.10 7.79
C ALA A 52 -20.92 -8.60 8.73
N GLY A 53 -19.70 -9.10 8.56
CA GLY A 53 -18.55 -8.86 9.43
C GLY A 53 -17.25 -8.69 8.65
N THR A 54 -16.21 -8.21 9.33
CA THR A 54 -14.91 -7.87 8.71
C THR A 54 -13.80 -8.81 9.17
N GLY A 55 -14.17 -10.00 9.66
CA GLY A 55 -13.26 -11.01 10.20
C GLY A 55 -13.05 -10.88 11.71
N ALA A 56 -12.04 -11.59 12.21
CA ALA A 56 -11.63 -11.52 13.61
C ALA A 56 -10.91 -10.18 13.88
N THR A 57 -11.62 -9.22 14.47
CA THR A 57 -11.12 -7.85 14.74
C THR A 57 -10.43 -7.78 16.11
N TYR A 58 -11.10 -7.23 17.13
CA TYR A 58 -10.53 -6.96 18.45
C TYR A 58 -10.03 -8.22 19.18
N SER A 59 -10.74 -9.34 19.04
CA SER A 59 -10.38 -10.62 19.67
C SER A 59 -9.02 -11.16 19.19
N SER A 60 -8.55 -10.74 18.01
CA SER A 60 -7.26 -11.15 17.44
C SER A 60 -6.18 -10.06 17.52
N GLY A 61 -6.45 -8.96 18.23
CA GLY A 61 -5.56 -7.80 18.29
C GLY A 61 -5.58 -6.90 17.04
N ARG A 62 -6.57 -7.08 16.15
CA ARG A 62 -6.77 -6.24 14.95
C ARG A 62 -7.76 -5.12 15.22
N CYS A 63 -7.38 -4.21 16.12
CA CYS A 63 -8.22 -3.13 16.63
C CYS A 63 -8.65 -2.10 15.58
N PHE A 64 -7.92 -1.93 14.49
CA PHE A 64 -8.24 -0.96 13.43
C PHE A 64 -8.89 -1.59 12.19
N LEU A 65 -8.99 -2.92 12.11
CA LEU A 65 -9.55 -3.60 10.95
C LEU A 65 -11.02 -3.25 10.72
N GLU A 66 -11.83 -3.24 11.78
CA GLU A 66 -13.23 -2.85 11.65
C GLU A 66 -13.38 -1.39 11.23
N PHE A 67 -12.50 -0.51 11.74
CA PHE A 67 -12.52 0.92 11.42
C PHE A 67 -12.25 1.16 9.93
N PHE A 68 -11.19 0.55 9.38
CA PHE A 68 -10.87 0.74 7.96
C PHE A 68 -11.85 0.03 7.04
N SER A 69 -12.31 -1.16 7.39
CA SER A 69 -13.28 -1.89 6.57
C SER A 69 -14.64 -1.17 6.51
N LYS A 70 -14.99 -0.34 7.52
CA LYS A 70 -16.19 0.51 7.48
C LYS A 70 -16.13 1.61 6.40
N ILE A 71 -14.96 1.94 5.86
CA ILE A 71 -14.82 2.92 4.78
C ILE A 71 -15.48 2.41 3.50
N SER A 72 -15.42 1.10 3.24
CA SER A 72 -16.13 0.46 2.14
C SER A 72 -17.54 0.03 2.56
N SER A 73 -17.62 -1.07 3.31
CA SER A 73 -18.83 -1.75 3.73
C SER A 73 -18.47 -2.88 4.70
N LYS A 74 -19.41 -3.27 5.56
CA LYS A 74 -19.28 -4.49 6.39
C LYS A 74 -19.63 -5.77 5.63
N TYR A 75 -20.04 -5.65 4.37
CA TYR A 75 -20.45 -6.74 3.52
C TYR A 75 -19.35 -7.07 2.51
N ASP A 76 -19.30 -8.32 2.09
CA ASP A 76 -18.49 -8.74 0.95
C ASP A 76 -19.11 -8.17 -0.34
N MET A 77 -18.59 -7.02 -0.78
CA MET A 77 -19.01 -6.33 -2.00
C MET A 77 -17.82 -6.32 -2.99
N PRO A 78 -17.61 -7.38 -3.78
CA PRO A 78 -16.34 -7.60 -4.47
C PRO A 78 -15.88 -6.45 -5.36
N TRP A 79 -16.81 -5.77 -6.02
CA TRP A 79 -16.50 -4.62 -6.83
C TRP A 79 -16.01 -3.43 -5.99
N VAL A 80 -16.68 -3.14 -4.87
CA VAL A 80 -16.38 -1.99 -4.01
C VAL A 80 -15.09 -2.23 -3.23
N ASN A 81 -14.98 -3.37 -2.54
CA ASN A 81 -13.78 -3.75 -1.80
C ASN A 81 -12.57 -3.87 -2.75
N GLY A 82 -12.76 -4.45 -3.94
CA GLY A 82 -11.72 -4.57 -4.97
C GLY A 82 -11.25 -3.21 -5.51
N ALA A 83 -12.18 -2.31 -5.86
CA ALA A 83 -11.84 -0.98 -6.36
C ALA A 83 -11.09 -0.13 -5.30
N LEU A 84 -11.54 -0.14 -4.04
CA LEU A 84 -10.84 0.54 -2.95
C LEU A 84 -9.47 -0.09 -2.68
N SER A 85 -9.37 -1.41 -2.76
CA SER A 85 -8.08 -2.10 -2.66
C SER A 85 -7.10 -1.67 -3.74
N LEU A 86 -7.52 -1.59 -5.00
CA LEU A 86 -6.68 -1.09 -6.09
C LEU A 86 -6.27 0.37 -5.88
N LEU A 87 -7.16 1.20 -5.34
CA LEU A 87 -6.82 2.57 -4.95
C LEU A 87 -5.69 2.56 -3.91
N TYR A 88 -5.81 1.79 -2.83
CA TYR A 88 -4.78 1.73 -1.80
C TYR A 88 -3.45 1.16 -2.31
N ILE A 89 -3.49 0.09 -3.12
CA ILE A 89 -2.30 -0.49 -3.76
C ILE A 89 -1.64 0.53 -4.70
N SER A 90 -2.43 1.30 -5.45
CA SER A 90 -1.89 2.30 -6.39
C SER A 90 -1.16 3.43 -5.65
N LEU A 91 -1.72 3.91 -4.53
CA LEU A 91 -1.08 4.91 -3.68
C LEU A 91 0.19 4.35 -3.04
N ALA A 92 0.14 3.12 -2.51
CA ALA A 92 1.30 2.46 -1.93
C ALA A 92 2.41 2.26 -2.96
N SER A 93 2.07 1.87 -4.19
CA SER A 93 3.01 1.69 -5.29
C SER A 93 3.68 3.00 -5.69
N ILE A 94 2.94 4.12 -5.71
CA ILE A 94 3.51 5.45 -5.95
C ILE A 94 4.52 5.82 -4.85
N LEU A 95 4.20 5.55 -3.58
CA LEU A 95 5.13 5.78 -2.47
C LEU A 95 6.38 4.91 -2.58
N LEU A 96 6.25 3.65 -3.02
CA LEU A 96 7.38 2.76 -3.29
C LEU A 96 8.24 3.26 -4.45
N VAL A 97 7.63 3.78 -5.53
CA VAL A 97 8.35 4.44 -6.63
C VAL A 97 9.20 5.60 -6.12
N GLU A 98 8.66 6.43 -5.22
CA GLU A 98 9.41 7.53 -4.60
C GLU A 98 10.50 7.03 -3.65
N LEU A 99 10.19 6.04 -2.81
CA LEU A 99 11.16 5.44 -1.87
C LEU A 99 12.35 4.82 -2.61
N PHE A 100 12.08 4.09 -3.69
CA PHE A 100 13.09 3.43 -4.51
C PHE A 100 13.73 4.37 -5.54
N GLU A 101 13.26 5.61 -5.67
CA GLU A 101 13.76 6.64 -6.58
C GLU A 101 13.74 6.17 -8.06
N LEU A 102 12.68 5.47 -8.46
CA LEU A 102 12.55 4.97 -9.83
C LEU A 102 12.26 6.11 -10.80
N GLN A 103 13.16 6.32 -11.76
CA GLN A 103 13.03 7.38 -12.77
C GLN A 103 12.36 6.88 -14.05
N GLU A 104 12.68 5.65 -14.45
CA GLU A 104 12.22 5.04 -15.68
C GLU A 104 10.75 4.60 -15.62
N SER A 105 10.03 4.86 -16.71
CA SER A 105 8.61 4.52 -16.81
C SER A 105 8.37 3.00 -16.82
N SER A 106 9.27 2.24 -17.44
CA SER A 106 9.22 0.77 -17.45
C SER A 106 9.35 0.18 -16.05
N SER A 107 10.30 0.66 -15.26
CA SER A 107 10.48 0.24 -13.86
C SER A 107 9.26 0.53 -12.99
N CYS A 108 8.61 1.69 -13.21
CA CYS A 108 7.37 2.05 -12.52
C CYS A 108 6.23 1.08 -12.86
N VAL A 109 6.07 0.75 -14.15
CA VAL A 109 5.06 -0.22 -14.61
C VAL A 109 5.35 -1.61 -14.05
N LEU A 110 6.61 -2.07 -14.12
CA LEU A 110 7.00 -3.39 -13.62
C LEU A 110 6.74 -3.52 -12.11
N LEU A 111 7.07 -2.49 -11.32
CA LEU A 111 6.79 -2.49 -9.88
C LEU A 111 5.28 -2.57 -9.62
N ALA A 112 4.48 -1.72 -10.29
CA ALA A 112 3.02 -1.72 -10.13
C ALA A 112 2.40 -3.08 -10.47
N LEU A 113 2.81 -3.67 -11.61
CA LEU A 113 2.34 -4.98 -12.04
C LEU A 113 2.76 -6.08 -11.06
N LEU A 114 4.02 -6.05 -10.61
CA LEU A 114 4.54 -7.02 -9.63
C LEU A 114 3.74 -6.99 -8.33
N ILE A 115 3.47 -5.81 -7.77
CA ILE A 115 2.73 -5.68 -6.52
C ILE A 115 1.29 -6.20 -6.69
N VAL A 116 0.60 -5.79 -7.76
CA VAL A 116 -0.83 -6.13 -7.94
C VAL A 116 -1.06 -7.58 -8.35
N SER A 117 -0.13 -8.20 -9.08
CA SER A 117 -0.22 -9.59 -9.51
C SER A 117 0.44 -10.56 -8.52
N PHE A 118 1.01 -10.09 -7.41
CA PHE A 118 1.68 -10.95 -6.45
C PHE A 118 0.69 -11.95 -5.83
N PRO A 119 1.09 -13.21 -5.56
CA PRO A 119 0.20 -14.22 -4.99
C PRO A 119 -0.45 -13.78 -3.67
N THR A 120 0.24 -12.99 -2.84
CA THR A 120 -0.34 -12.45 -1.59
C THR A 120 -1.53 -11.52 -1.87
N ALA A 121 -1.48 -10.67 -2.90
CA ALA A 121 -2.61 -9.82 -3.27
C ALA A 121 -3.80 -10.67 -3.73
N THR A 122 -3.52 -11.70 -4.53
CA THR A 122 -4.53 -12.68 -4.97
C THR A 122 -5.18 -13.40 -3.78
N ALA A 123 -4.37 -13.85 -2.82
CA ALA A 123 -4.85 -14.50 -1.60
C ALA A 123 -5.71 -13.55 -0.77
N SER A 124 -5.34 -12.26 -0.65
CA SER A 124 -6.18 -11.27 0.01
C SER A 124 -7.53 -11.08 -0.69
N PHE A 125 -7.58 -11.06 -2.03
CA PHE A 125 -8.84 -10.97 -2.78
C PHE A 125 -9.72 -12.22 -2.72
N ALA A 126 -9.18 -13.37 -2.27
CA ALA A 126 -10.01 -14.51 -1.91
C ALA A 126 -10.87 -14.21 -0.64
N PHE A 127 -10.38 -13.34 0.25
CA PHE A 127 -11.06 -12.86 1.45
C PHE A 127 -11.58 -11.43 1.25
N MET A 128 -12.45 -11.28 0.25
CA MET A 128 -12.84 -9.97 -0.28
C MET A 128 -13.57 -9.07 0.73
N PHE A 129 -14.33 -9.64 1.66
CA PHE A 129 -15.00 -8.93 2.76
C PHE A 129 -14.07 -8.12 3.69
N THR A 130 -12.76 -8.37 3.65
CA THR A 130 -11.75 -7.69 4.49
C THR A 130 -10.55 -7.16 3.67
N ALA A 131 -10.56 -7.40 2.36
CA ALA A 131 -9.40 -7.14 1.49
C ALA A 131 -8.99 -5.66 1.45
N ASP A 132 -9.95 -4.75 1.42
CA ASP A 132 -9.71 -3.30 1.42
C ASP A 132 -9.10 -2.83 2.75
N GLY A 133 -9.53 -3.38 3.88
CA GLY A 133 -8.90 -3.13 5.18
C GLY A 133 -7.44 -3.56 5.20
N TYR A 134 -7.14 -4.73 4.63
CA TYR A 134 -5.77 -5.20 4.48
C TYR A 134 -4.94 -4.31 3.52
N MET A 135 -5.49 -3.91 2.38
CA MET A 135 -4.77 -3.00 1.47
C MET A 135 -4.58 -1.60 2.04
N MET A 136 -5.47 -1.14 2.91
CA MET A 136 -5.27 0.07 3.71
C MET A 136 -4.11 -0.10 4.70
N ALA A 137 -4.00 -1.26 5.36
CA ALA A 137 -2.87 -1.57 6.23
C ALA A 137 -1.54 -1.64 5.46
N PHE A 138 -1.56 -2.17 4.23
CA PHE A 138 -0.41 -2.12 3.31
C PHE A 138 -0.01 -0.68 3.00
N LEU A 139 -0.97 0.18 2.64
CA LEU A 139 -0.73 1.59 2.38
C LEU A 139 -0.14 2.30 3.61
N MET A 140 -0.70 2.07 4.80
CA MET A 140 -0.22 2.66 6.05
C MET A 140 1.21 2.19 6.40
N ALA A 141 1.55 0.93 6.12
CA ALA A 141 2.91 0.41 6.30
C ALA A 141 3.93 1.15 5.44
N VAL A 142 3.64 1.27 4.14
CA VAL A 142 4.52 1.96 3.19
C VAL A 142 4.58 3.46 3.48
N LEU A 143 3.44 4.08 3.82
CA LEU A 143 3.36 5.48 4.19
C LEU A 143 4.17 5.79 5.44
N GLY A 144 4.11 4.91 6.46
CA GLY A 144 4.89 5.07 7.67
C GLY A 144 6.39 5.11 7.42
N ILE A 145 6.89 4.21 6.56
CA ILE A 145 8.30 4.23 6.12
C ILE A 145 8.60 5.48 5.31
N TYR A 146 7.74 5.83 4.35
CA TYR A 146 7.93 7.02 3.52
C TYR A 146 8.04 8.29 4.36
N LEU A 147 7.16 8.49 5.33
CA LEU A 147 7.18 9.66 6.21
C LEU A 147 8.45 9.69 7.07
N THR A 148 8.80 8.57 7.68
CA THR A 148 10.02 8.43 8.50
C THR A 148 11.29 8.69 7.70
N TRP A 149 11.31 8.26 6.43
CA TRP A 149 12.48 8.41 5.57
C TRP A 149 12.60 9.81 4.96
N LYS A 150 11.48 10.44 4.60
CA LYS A 150 11.49 11.67 3.82
C LYS A 150 11.56 12.94 4.67
N TYR A 151 11.05 12.90 5.89
CA TYR A 151 10.90 14.09 6.74
C TYR A 151 11.63 13.92 8.06
N GLN A 152 12.36 14.96 8.48
CA GLN A 152 13.12 15.03 9.73
C GLN A 152 12.28 14.67 10.98
N TYR A 153 11.09 15.26 11.12
CA TYR A 153 10.14 14.92 12.21
C TYR A 153 9.08 13.89 11.78
N GLY A 154 9.30 13.22 10.65
CA GLY A 154 8.40 12.22 10.10
C GLY A 154 8.33 10.94 10.93
N ILE A 155 9.21 10.77 11.92
CA ILE A 155 9.19 9.62 12.83
C ILE A 155 7.89 9.53 13.63
N PHE A 156 7.34 10.66 14.09
CA PHE A 156 6.11 10.65 14.89
C PHE A 156 4.90 10.25 14.05
N SER A 157 4.75 10.83 12.86
CA SER A 157 3.70 10.45 11.92
C SER A 157 3.91 9.03 11.39
N GLY A 158 5.16 8.63 11.20
CA GLY A 158 5.58 7.28 10.84
C GLY A 158 5.12 6.24 11.85
N ILE A 159 5.39 6.45 13.14
CA ILE A 159 4.96 5.57 14.25
C ILE A 159 3.43 5.40 14.24
N ILE A 160 2.69 6.49 14.03
CA ILE A 160 1.22 6.44 13.97
C ILE A 160 0.77 5.56 12.79
N CYS A 161 1.30 5.80 11.58
CA CYS A 161 0.97 5.01 10.40
C CYS A 161 1.33 3.52 10.57
N ILE A 162 2.50 3.23 11.14
CA ILE A 162 2.95 1.86 11.43
C ILE A 162 2.01 1.19 12.44
N GLY A 163 1.64 1.90 13.51
CA GLY A 163 0.67 1.43 14.50
C GLY A 163 -0.69 1.12 13.89
N LEU A 164 -1.19 1.99 13.00
CA LEU A 164 -2.44 1.77 12.26
C LEU A 164 -2.35 0.54 11.35
N SER A 165 -1.22 0.32 10.68
CA SER A 165 -1.01 -0.85 9.84
C SER A 165 -1.00 -2.15 10.65
N ILE A 166 -0.15 -2.25 11.68
CA ILE A 166 0.00 -3.47 12.50
C ILE A 166 -1.29 -3.76 13.28
N GLY A 167 -1.94 -2.73 13.82
CA GLY A 167 -3.22 -2.88 14.50
C GLY A 167 -4.38 -3.18 13.56
N THR A 168 -4.19 -3.11 12.23
CA THR A 168 -5.13 -3.64 11.25
C THR A 168 -4.80 -5.09 10.90
N TYR A 169 -3.55 -5.36 10.53
CA TYR A 169 -3.07 -6.71 10.29
C TYR A 169 -1.56 -6.83 10.52
N GLN A 170 -1.18 -7.68 11.47
CA GLN A 170 0.18 -7.77 11.99
C GLN A 170 1.20 -8.28 10.95
N ALA A 171 0.74 -9.02 9.92
CA ALA A 171 1.60 -9.55 8.88
C ALA A 171 2.34 -8.46 8.08
N TYR A 172 1.82 -7.23 8.05
CA TYR A 172 2.45 -6.11 7.32
C TYR A 172 3.79 -5.65 7.90
N ILE A 173 4.20 -6.14 9.09
CA ILE A 173 5.57 -6.01 9.57
C ILE A 173 6.56 -6.56 8.53
N SER A 174 6.23 -7.67 7.87
CA SER A 174 7.08 -8.27 6.84
C SER A 174 7.32 -7.34 5.65
N VAL A 175 6.28 -6.61 5.21
CA VAL A 175 6.39 -5.61 4.14
C VAL A 175 7.33 -4.49 4.57
N MET A 176 7.18 -4.00 5.80
CA MET A 176 8.01 -2.91 6.29
C MET A 176 9.49 -3.29 6.33
N LEU A 177 9.78 -4.47 6.88
CA LEU A 177 11.14 -5.01 6.90
C LEU A 177 11.70 -5.21 5.48
N CYS A 178 10.90 -5.74 4.56
CA CYS A 178 11.31 -5.94 3.17
C CYS A 178 11.65 -4.60 2.48
N VAL A 179 10.80 -3.59 2.60
CA VAL A 179 11.04 -2.26 2.01
C VAL A 179 12.31 -1.64 2.59
N LEU A 180 12.49 -1.70 3.91
CA LEU A 180 13.71 -1.20 4.55
C LEU A 180 14.95 -1.95 4.05
N LEU A 181 14.91 -3.28 3.98
CA LEU A 181 16.03 -4.09 3.47
C LEU A 181 16.39 -3.74 2.02
N VAL A 182 15.40 -3.54 1.15
CA VAL A 182 15.64 -3.10 -0.23
C VAL A 182 16.27 -1.71 -0.27
N MET A 183 15.80 -0.79 0.57
CA MET A 183 16.37 0.56 0.68
C MET A 183 17.83 0.52 1.17
N PHE A 184 18.12 -0.30 2.20
CA PHE A 184 19.48 -0.53 2.70
C PHE A 184 20.39 -1.12 1.62
N ALA A 185 19.93 -2.18 0.94
CA ALA A 185 20.68 -2.83 -0.12
C ALA A 185 21.00 -1.85 -1.27
N ARG A 186 20.02 -1.04 -1.69
CA ARG A 186 20.23 0.00 -2.70
C ARG A 186 21.26 1.03 -2.25
N ASP A 187 21.11 1.58 -1.05
CA ASP A 187 21.98 2.66 -0.58
C ASP A 187 23.43 2.20 -0.33
N LEU A 188 23.62 0.96 0.13
CA LEU A 188 24.95 0.38 0.36
C LEU A 188 25.58 -0.15 -0.95
N LEU A 189 24.86 -0.95 -1.74
CA LEU A 189 25.42 -1.65 -2.89
C LEU A 189 25.49 -0.78 -4.14
N ILE A 190 24.46 0.05 -4.38
CA ILE A 190 24.35 0.84 -5.61
C ILE A 190 24.90 2.25 -5.39
N LYS A 191 24.52 2.90 -4.29
CA LYS A 191 24.99 4.28 -4.00
C LYS A 191 26.31 4.34 -3.24
N GLN A 192 26.86 3.20 -2.82
CA GLN A 192 28.13 3.10 -2.08
C GLN A 192 28.22 4.07 -0.89
N LYS A 193 27.10 4.30 -0.19
CA LYS A 193 27.10 5.14 1.00
C LYS A 193 27.77 4.39 2.15
N ASP A 194 28.58 5.09 2.93
CA ASP A 194 29.13 4.54 4.17
C ASP A 194 28.02 4.19 5.17
N PHE A 195 28.15 3.06 5.86
CA PHE A 195 27.21 2.64 6.88
C PHE A 195 27.03 3.69 8.00
N LYS A 196 28.11 4.40 8.36
CA LYS A 196 28.06 5.52 9.32
C LYS A 196 27.29 6.73 8.79
N SER A 197 27.44 7.04 7.50
CA SER A 197 26.68 8.11 6.84
C SER A 197 25.18 7.82 6.90
N PHE A 198 24.78 6.56 6.73
CA PHE A 198 23.38 6.15 6.81
C PHE A 198 22.76 6.39 8.20
N CYS A 199 23.41 5.91 9.27
CA CYS A 199 22.88 6.03 10.63
C CYS A 199 22.87 7.49 11.15
N CYS A 200 23.84 8.31 10.74
CA CYS A 200 23.99 9.68 11.25
C CYS A 200 23.34 10.77 10.39
N SER A 201 23.13 10.54 9.09
CA SER A 201 22.61 11.58 8.17
C SER A 201 21.09 11.73 8.21
N ASN A 202 20.35 10.70 8.62
CA ASN A 202 18.89 10.67 8.51
C ASN A 202 18.14 10.91 9.82
N TRP A 203 18.86 11.09 10.93
CA TRP A 203 18.30 11.40 12.26
C TRP A 203 18.47 12.88 12.66
N LYS A 204 18.98 13.72 11.74
CA LYS A 204 19.10 15.16 11.97
C LYS A 204 17.78 15.86 11.72
#